data_AF-A0A1E7KZ69-F1
#
_entry.id   AF-A0A1E7KZ69-F1
#
_cell.length_a   1.000
_cell.length_b   1.000
_cell.length_c   1.000
_cell.angle_alpha   90.00
_cell.angle_beta   90.00
_cell.angle_gamma   90.00
#
_symmetry.space_group_name_H-M   'P 1'
#
loop_
_entity.id
_entity.type
_entity.pdbx_description
1 polymer ?
#
loop_
_entity_poly.entity_id
_entity_poly.type
_entity_poly.pdbx_seq_one_letter_code
_entity_poly.pdbx_strand_id
1 'polypeptide(L)'
;MRRITVWHNTHPDNLGYRSDHPMLRVFSYTTASAGPAEDELWRAVTLFNADEDMLSGDDWKIAAAYRFDHLRSFSRGDGFSVLEHGAGAEEFWISNGLALLRQPGPFPVLAVQAVRGSYLLGRRISYMIPALDRRVREGTFEIGGEGDVSPQQAIAVHHGLAPEDVVIISAPA
;
A
#
# COMPACT_ATOMS: atom_id res chain seq x y z
N MET A 1 -12.54 3.23 -12.36
CA MET A 1 -12.13 3.77 -11.04
C MET A 1 -10.91 2.99 -10.60
N ARG A 2 -9.99 3.65 -9.92
CA ARG A 2 -8.72 3.08 -9.48
C ARG A 2 -8.51 3.41 -8.02
N ARG A 3 -8.12 2.43 -7.19
CA ARG A 3 -7.68 2.66 -5.82
C ARG A 3 -6.16 2.85 -5.83
N ILE A 4 -5.70 3.94 -5.24
CA ILE A 4 -4.27 4.20 -4.99
C ILE A 4 -4.04 4.05 -3.50
N THR A 5 -3.03 3.26 -3.15
CA THR A 5 -2.63 3.01 -1.77
C THR A 5 -1.21 3.50 -1.56
N VAL A 6 -0.98 4.24 -0.47
CA VAL A 6 0.32 4.73 -0.03
C VAL A 6 0.94 3.74 0.95
N TRP A 7 2.22 3.45 0.74
CA TRP A 7 3.02 2.57 1.58
C TRP A 7 4.26 3.29 2.09
N HIS A 8 4.44 3.34 3.40
CA HIS A 8 5.65 3.88 4.00
C HIS A 8 6.69 2.79 4.24
N ASN A 9 7.91 3.03 3.79
CA ASN A 9 9.05 2.25 4.25
C ASN A 9 9.29 2.56 5.73
N THR A 10 9.36 1.52 6.55
CA THR A 10 9.57 1.64 8.00
C THR A 10 11.02 1.40 8.42
N HIS A 11 11.88 1.02 7.48
CA HIS A 11 13.31 0.93 7.70
C HIS A 11 13.96 2.33 7.67
N PRO A 12 14.97 2.63 8.53
CA PRO A 12 15.61 3.94 8.59
C PRO A 12 16.08 4.49 7.23
N ASP A 13 15.72 5.77 7.00
CA ASP A 13 15.49 6.47 5.72
C ASP A 13 16.69 6.74 4.79
N ASN A 14 17.88 6.18 5.04
CA ASN A 14 19.09 6.61 4.31
C ASN A 14 19.45 5.76 3.09
N LEU A 15 18.77 4.63 2.86
CA LEU A 15 19.18 3.64 1.85
C LEU A 15 18.17 3.46 0.70
N GLY A 16 17.03 4.17 0.71
CA GLY A 16 15.90 3.86 -0.17
C GLY A 16 15.28 2.50 0.15
N TYR A 17 14.45 1.97 -0.74
CA TYR A 17 13.82 0.66 -0.57
C TYR A 17 14.79 -0.48 -0.89
N ARG A 18 14.68 -1.56 -0.12
CA ARG A 18 15.23 -2.88 -0.44
C ARG A 18 14.14 -3.92 -0.20
N SER A 19 14.25 -5.08 -0.85
CA SER A 19 13.24 -6.13 -0.73
C SER A 19 13.09 -6.68 0.69
N ASP A 20 14.07 -6.53 1.57
CA ASP A 20 13.98 -6.91 2.98
C ASP A 20 13.38 -5.81 3.87
N HIS A 21 13.08 -4.63 3.32
CA HIS A 21 12.51 -3.52 4.08
C HIS A 21 11.01 -3.73 4.35
N PRO A 22 10.57 -3.61 5.61
CA PRO A 22 9.17 -3.68 5.96
C PRO A 22 8.39 -2.46 5.42
N MET A 23 7.39 -2.73 4.59
CA MET A 23 6.49 -1.72 4.02
C MET A 23 5.18 -1.67 4.81
N LEU A 24 4.77 -0.46 5.20
CA LEU A 24 3.56 -0.23 5.95
C LEU A 24 2.49 0.39 5.07
N ARG A 25 1.31 -0.23 5.00
CA ARG A 25 0.14 0.36 4.35
C ARG A 25 -0.43 1.47 5.24
N VAL A 26 -0.58 2.69 4.69
CA VAL A 26 -0.94 3.85 5.53
C VAL A 26 -2.16 4.65 5.08
N PHE A 27 -2.45 4.67 3.79
CA PHE A 27 -3.56 5.47 3.27
C PHE A 27 -4.03 4.93 1.94
N SER A 28 -5.33 4.99 1.67
CA SER A 28 -5.89 4.61 0.37
C SER A 28 -6.98 5.59 -0.03
N TYR A 29 -7.05 5.89 -1.33
CA TYR A 29 -8.12 6.71 -1.91
C TYR A 29 -8.47 6.21 -3.31
N THR A 30 -9.67 6.54 -3.77
CA THR A 30 -10.15 6.18 -5.10
C THR A 30 -10.12 7.39 -6.03
N THR A 31 -9.65 7.20 -7.25
CA THR A 31 -9.66 8.20 -8.33
C THR A 31 -10.49 7.68 -9.51
N ALA A 32 -11.20 8.59 -10.19
CA ALA A 32 -11.97 8.29 -11.40
C ALA A 32 -11.13 8.38 -12.68
N SER A 33 -9.84 8.70 -12.57
CA SER A 33 -8.95 8.92 -13.71
C SER A 33 -8.89 7.71 -14.65
N ALA A 34 -9.00 7.99 -15.95
CA ALA A 34 -8.87 7.01 -17.03
C ALA A 34 -7.47 7.01 -17.68
N GLY A 35 -6.56 7.88 -17.20
CA GLY A 35 -5.21 8.00 -17.73
C GLY A 35 -4.27 6.87 -17.28
N PRO A 36 -3.03 6.85 -17.80
CA PRO A 36 -1.98 5.94 -17.36
C PRO A 36 -1.82 5.94 -15.83
N ALA A 37 -1.53 4.77 -15.24
CA ALA A 37 -1.31 4.67 -13.80
C ALA A 37 -0.15 5.56 -13.34
N GLU A 38 0.92 5.67 -14.14
CA GLU A 38 2.11 6.46 -13.83
C GLU A 38 1.80 7.95 -13.62
N ASP A 39 0.93 8.55 -14.43
CA ASP A 39 0.54 9.96 -14.29
C ASP A 39 -0.18 10.21 -12.96
N GLU A 40 -1.08 9.30 -12.58
CA GLU A 40 -1.77 9.38 -11.28
C GLU A 40 -0.81 9.18 -10.11
N LEU A 41 0.20 8.34 -10.25
CA LEU A 41 1.21 8.15 -9.20
C LEU A 41 2.08 9.39 -9.04
N TRP A 42 2.48 10.06 -10.12
CA TRP A 42 3.19 11.34 -10.02
C TRP A 42 2.33 12.45 -9.43
N ARG A 43 1.04 12.48 -9.79
CA ARG A 43 0.06 13.35 -9.11
C ARG A 43 -0.03 13.03 -7.61
N ALA A 44 -0.04 11.75 -7.23
CA ALA A 44 -0.05 11.33 -5.83
C ALA A 44 1.21 11.78 -5.09
N VAL A 45 2.40 11.69 -5.71
CA VAL A 45 3.64 12.24 -5.14
C VAL A 45 3.50 13.73 -4.83
N THR A 46 2.96 14.51 -5.76
CA THR A 46 2.71 15.94 -5.55
C THR A 46 1.70 16.15 -4.43
N LEU A 47 0.60 15.42 -4.44
CA LEU A 47 -0.50 15.53 -3.48
C LEU A 47 -0.04 15.35 -2.02
N PHE A 48 0.86 14.39 -1.76
CA PHE A 48 1.35 14.09 -0.41
C PHE A 48 2.61 14.86 0.00
N ASN A 49 3.12 15.75 -0.86
CA ASN A 49 4.31 16.55 -0.59
C ASN A 49 4.12 18.06 -0.75
N ALA A 50 3.14 18.51 -1.53
CA ALA A 50 2.88 19.93 -1.77
C ALA A 50 2.27 20.61 -0.54
N ASP A 51 2.46 21.92 -0.48
CA ASP A 51 1.74 22.79 0.46
C ASP A 51 0.24 22.83 0.11
N GLU A 52 -0.60 23.10 1.11
CA GLU A 52 -2.06 23.05 0.94
C GLU A 52 -2.61 24.06 -0.06
N ASP A 53 -1.98 25.22 -0.20
CA ASP A 53 -2.37 26.30 -1.10
C ASP A 53 -2.08 25.99 -2.58
N MET A 54 -1.24 25.00 -2.86
CA MET A 54 -0.96 24.50 -4.21
C MET A 54 -1.96 23.46 -4.71
N LEU A 55 -2.87 22.99 -3.84
CA LEU A 55 -3.83 21.94 -4.14
C LEU A 55 -5.24 22.51 -4.33
N SER A 56 -6.05 21.87 -5.17
CA SER A 56 -7.43 22.31 -5.42
C SER A 56 -8.39 21.13 -5.58
N GLY A 57 -9.69 21.39 -5.41
CA GLY A 57 -10.73 20.39 -5.62
C GLY A 57 -10.56 19.15 -4.75
N ASP A 58 -10.60 17.98 -5.36
CA ASP A 58 -10.48 16.71 -4.64
C ASP A 58 -9.05 16.42 -4.16
N ASP A 59 -8.02 16.97 -4.81
CA ASP A 59 -6.63 16.81 -4.35
C ASP A 59 -6.42 17.45 -2.99
N TRP A 60 -7.01 18.62 -2.78
CA TRP A 60 -6.99 19.28 -1.47
C TRP A 60 -7.66 18.42 -0.40
N LYS A 61 -8.82 17.83 -0.69
CA LYS A 61 -9.55 16.98 0.28
C LYS A 61 -8.77 15.71 0.63
N ILE A 62 -8.19 15.04 -0.37
CA ILE A 62 -7.41 13.82 -0.17
C ILE A 62 -6.16 14.14 0.66
N ALA A 63 -5.44 15.22 0.33
CA ALA A 63 -4.26 15.62 1.08
C ALA A 63 -4.61 16.08 2.50
N ALA A 64 -5.74 16.78 2.69
CA ALA A 64 -6.24 17.16 4.01
C ALA A 64 -6.56 15.92 4.87
N ALA A 65 -7.20 14.89 4.31
CA ALA A 65 -7.46 13.63 5.02
C ALA A 65 -6.14 12.95 5.42
N TYR A 66 -5.19 12.86 4.49
CA TYR A 66 -3.86 12.29 4.75
C TYR A 66 -3.12 13.01 5.89
N ARG A 67 -3.16 14.36 5.91
CA ARG A 67 -2.53 15.17 6.97
C ARG A 67 -3.32 15.13 8.28
N PHE A 68 -4.64 15.03 8.22
CA PHE A 68 -5.50 14.86 9.41
C PHE A 68 -5.15 13.56 10.13
N ASP A 69 -4.85 12.50 9.37
CA ASP A 69 -4.32 11.24 9.90
C ASP A 69 -2.85 11.38 10.37
N HIS A 70 -2.29 12.58 10.50
CA HIS A 70 -0.93 12.85 10.97
C HIS A 70 0.15 11.99 10.28
N LEU A 71 -0.07 11.66 9.01
CA LEU A 71 0.87 10.91 8.20
C LEU A 71 2.03 11.81 7.76
N ARG A 72 3.25 11.25 7.77
CA ARG A 72 4.43 11.94 7.25
C ARG A 72 4.37 12.08 5.73
N SER A 73 5.09 13.06 5.18
CA SER A 73 5.23 13.21 3.74
C SER A 73 5.78 11.95 3.06
N PHE A 74 5.37 11.75 1.80
CA PHE A 74 5.84 10.66 0.97
C PHE A 74 7.31 10.84 0.59
N SER A 75 8.16 9.88 0.95
CA SER A 75 9.62 10.00 0.88
C SER A 75 10.29 8.97 -0.02
N ARG A 76 11.63 9.05 -0.12
CA ARG A 76 12.43 8.04 -0.80
C ARG A 76 12.31 6.69 -0.08
N GLY A 77 12.02 5.65 -0.83
CA GLY A 77 11.82 4.29 -0.32
C GLY A 77 10.36 3.97 -0.06
N ASP A 78 9.48 4.98 0.02
CA ASP A 78 8.04 4.76 0.06
C ASP A 78 7.52 4.22 -1.26
N GLY A 79 6.35 3.60 -1.21
CA GLY A 79 5.74 2.95 -2.35
C GLY A 79 4.29 3.34 -2.56
N PHE A 80 3.82 3.02 -3.75
CA PHE A 80 2.40 3.02 -4.06
C PHE A 80 1.98 1.65 -4.53
N SER A 81 0.71 1.35 -4.35
CA SER A 81 0.05 0.27 -5.07
C SER A 81 -1.25 0.75 -5.72
N VAL A 82 -1.57 0.13 -6.85
CA VAL A 82 -2.71 0.51 -7.70
C VAL A 82 -3.56 -0.71 -7.94
N LEU A 83 -4.82 -0.64 -7.53
CA LEU A 83 -5.84 -1.64 -7.86
C LEU A 83 -6.91 -1.00 -8.74
N GLU A 84 -6.94 -1.42 -10.01
CA GLU A 84 -8.03 -1.07 -10.93
C GLU A 84 -9.33 -1.79 -10.53
N HIS A 85 -10.45 -1.10 -10.65
CA HIS A 85 -11.75 -1.72 -10.39
C HIS A 85 -11.99 -2.88 -11.37
N GLY A 86 -12.24 -4.08 -10.82
CA GLY A 86 -12.41 -5.31 -11.59
C GLY A 86 -11.11 -5.99 -12.03
N ALA A 87 -9.93 -5.44 -11.68
CA ALA A 87 -8.67 -6.13 -11.91
C ALA A 87 -8.46 -7.25 -10.89
N GLY A 88 -7.85 -8.36 -11.36
CA GLY A 88 -7.52 -9.52 -10.52
C GLY A 88 -6.20 -9.38 -9.75
N ALA A 89 -5.43 -8.31 -9.97
CA ALA A 89 -4.14 -8.10 -9.33
C ALA A 89 -3.87 -6.62 -9.08
N GLU A 90 -3.14 -6.35 -8.02
CA GLU A 90 -2.66 -5.01 -7.65
C GLU A 90 -1.23 -4.83 -8.21
N GLU A 91 -0.94 -3.64 -8.71
CA GLU A 91 0.38 -3.28 -9.23
C GLU A 91 1.12 -2.41 -8.22
N PHE A 92 2.46 -2.49 -8.19
CA PHE A 92 3.27 -1.90 -7.12
C PHE A 92 4.44 -1.05 -7.67
N TRP A 93 4.74 0.05 -6.99
CA TRP A 93 5.83 0.97 -7.32
C TRP A 93 6.56 1.42 -6.06
N ILE A 94 7.83 1.79 -6.23
CA ILE A 94 8.69 2.35 -5.19
C ILE A 94 9.28 3.66 -5.68
N SER A 95 9.30 4.67 -4.83
CA SER A 95 10.04 5.91 -5.05
C SER A 95 11.51 5.71 -4.69
N ASN A 96 12.41 6.06 -5.61
CA ASN A 96 13.83 6.24 -5.28
C ASN A 96 14.19 7.72 -5.05
N GLY A 97 13.20 8.62 -5.03
CA GLY A 97 13.36 10.07 -4.93
C GLY A 97 13.47 10.80 -6.28
N LEU A 98 13.76 10.08 -7.37
CA LEU A 98 13.84 10.64 -8.72
C LEU A 98 12.84 10.02 -9.70
N ALA A 99 12.43 8.79 -9.42
CA ALA A 99 11.53 8.00 -10.25
C ALA A 99 10.67 7.08 -9.40
N LEU A 100 9.54 6.67 -9.98
CA LEU A 100 8.68 5.62 -9.48
C LEU A 100 9.01 4.32 -10.22
N LEU A 101 9.73 3.44 -9.54
CA LEU A 101 10.18 2.17 -10.09
C LEU A 101 9.10 1.11 -9.89
N ARG A 102 8.50 0.66 -11.00
CA ARG A 102 7.56 -0.45 -10.98
C ARG A 102 8.23 -1.70 -10.43
N GLN A 103 7.55 -2.38 -9.51
CA GLN A 103 8.00 -3.62 -8.91
C GLN A 103 7.48 -4.82 -9.72
N PRO A 104 8.22 -5.93 -9.79
CA PRO A 104 7.80 -7.15 -10.49
C PRO A 104 6.62 -7.84 -9.79
N GLY A 105 6.35 -7.46 -8.55
CA GLY A 105 5.30 -7.98 -7.73
C GLY A 105 5.21 -7.21 -6.41
N PRO A 106 4.47 -7.74 -5.45
CA PRO A 106 4.16 -7.01 -4.24
C PRO A 106 5.30 -6.96 -3.21
N PHE A 107 5.12 -6.16 -2.16
CA PHE A 107 6.12 -6.03 -1.11
C PHE A 107 6.21 -7.31 -0.26
N PRO A 108 7.39 -7.95 -0.18
CA PRO A 108 7.53 -9.27 0.44
C PRO A 108 7.57 -9.21 1.97
N VAL A 109 7.93 -8.05 2.55
CA VAL A 109 7.97 -7.80 3.99
C VAL A 109 6.98 -6.68 4.32
N LEU A 110 6.01 -6.99 5.17
CA LEU A 110 4.99 -6.03 5.61
C LEU A 110 5.22 -5.64 7.06
N ALA A 111 5.12 -4.34 7.33
CA ALA A 111 5.09 -3.83 8.67
C ALA A 111 3.69 -4.04 9.27
N VAL A 112 3.65 -4.39 10.55
CA VAL A 112 2.41 -4.55 11.34
C VAL A 112 2.27 -3.55 12.46
N GLN A 113 3.26 -2.68 12.62
CA GLN A 113 3.26 -1.61 13.61
C GLN A 113 3.42 -0.27 12.91
N ALA A 114 2.70 0.72 13.41
CA ALA A 114 2.90 2.10 13.06
C ALA A 114 4.31 2.54 13.46
N VAL A 115 5.01 3.20 12.54
CA VAL A 115 6.20 4.00 12.88
C VAL A 115 5.77 5.44 13.18
N ARG A 116 6.67 6.24 13.74
CA ARG A 116 6.37 7.63 14.11
C ARG A 116 5.82 8.40 12.90
N GLY A 117 4.59 8.90 13.00
CA GLY A 117 3.92 9.64 11.91
C GLY A 117 3.35 8.74 10.81
N SER A 118 2.98 7.50 11.11
CA SER A 118 2.30 6.60 10.17
C SER A 118 1.18 5.87 10.89
N TYR A 119 0.04 5.67 10.23
CA TYR A 119 -1.12 4.97 10.78
C TYR A 119 -1.40 3.70 9.99
N LEU A 120 -1.84 2.64 10.66
CA LEU A 120 -2.12 1.35 10.02
C LEU A 120 -3.45 1.41 9.28
N LEU A 121 -3.47 0.96 8.03
CA LEU A 121 -4.69 0.76 7.27
C LEU A 121 -5.01 -0.74 7.09
N GLY A 122 -6.18 -1.16 7.55
CA GLY A 122 -6.69 -2.52 7.43
C GLY A 122 -6.61 -3.32 8.74
N ARG A 123 -6.82 -4.64 8.65
CA ARG A 123 -6.75 -5.57 9.78
C ARG A 123 -5.43 -6.32 9.76
N ARG A 124 -4.85 -6.53 10.94
CA ARG A 124 -3.70 -7.40 11.13
C ARG A 124 -4.11 -8.85 10.91
N ILE A 125 -3.37 -9.57 10.08
CA ILE A 125 -3.61 -10.96 9.75
C ILE A 125 -2.28 -11.70 9.78
N SER A 126 -2.26 -12.81 10.52
CA SER A 126 -1.16 -13.79 10.46
C SER A 126 -1.50 -14.81 9.38
N TYR A 127 -0.54 -15.13 8.51
CA TYR A 127 -0.77 -15.99 7.36
C TYR A 127 0.49 -16.75 6.93
N MET A 128 0.32 -17.76 6.08
CA MET A 128 1.40 -18.52 5.47
C MET A 128 1.10 -18.72 3.98
N ILE A 129 2.15 -18.79 3.16
CA ILE A 129 2.06 -19.07 1.73
C ILE A 129 2.97 -20.28 1.44
N PRO A 130 2.47 -21.51 1.58
CA PRO A 130 3.31 -22.72 1.53
C PRO A 130 4.12 -22.89 0.24
N ALA A 131 3.62 -22.36 -0.88
CA ALA A 131 4.32 -22.38 -2.16
C ALA A 131 5.60 -21.51 -2.17
N LEU A 132 5.68 -20.49 -1.30
CA LEU A 132 6.86 -19.65 -1.14
C LEU A 132 7.76 -20.20 -0.03
N ASP A 133 7.22 -20.31 1.19
CA ASP A 133 7.86 -20.96 2.33
C ASP A 133 6.86 -21.26 3.45
N ARG A 134 7.27 -22.09 4.42
CA ARG A 134 6.45 -22.47 5.57
C ARG A 134 6.55 -21.49 6.75
N ARG A 135 7.03 -20.26 6.51
CA ARG A 135 7.14 -19.25 7.57
C ARG A 135 5.80 -18.56 7.77
N VAL A 136 5.42 -18.37 9.03
CA VAL A 136 4.29 -17.51 9.38
C VAL A 136 4.73 -16.06 9.18
N ARG A 137 3.90 -15.31 8.47
CA ARG A 137 4.04 -13.88 8.18
C ARG A 137 2.93 -13.13 8.89
N GLU A 138 3.15 -11.85 9.12
CA GLU A 138 2.09 -10.96 9.52
C GLU A 138 2.04 -9.79 8.54
N GLY A 139 0.83 -9.29 8.29
CA GLY A 139 0.61 -8.13 7.45
C GLY A 139 -0.71 -7.48 7.76
N THR A 140 -0.86 -6.24 7.30
CA THR A 140 -2.10 -5.49 7.43
C THR A 140 -2.79 -5.45 6.07
N PHE A 141 -4.02 -5.94 6.01
CA PHE A 141 -4.78 -6.04 4.78
C PHE A 141 -6.15 -5.41 4.95
N GLU A 142 -6.61 -4.67 3.94
CA GLU A 142 -8.00 -4.22 3.89
C GLU A 142 -8.90 -5.42 3.64
N ILE A 143 -9.73 -5.72 4.63
CA ILE A 143 -10.75 -6.76 4.57
C ILE A 143 -12.07 -6.13 5.04
N GLY A 144 -13.15 -6.42 4.32
CA GLY A 144 -14.44 -5.74 4.47
C GLY A 144 -14.53 -4.40 3.73
N GLY A 145 -15.67 -4.14 3.09
CA GLY A 145 -15.94 -3.00 2.20
C GLY A 145 -16.99 -3.37 1.14
N GLU A 146 -17.38 -2.43 0.25
CA GLU A 146 -18.22 -2.77 -0.92
C GLU A 146 -17.50 -3.83 -1.77
N GLY A 147 -17.96 -5.08 -1.70
CA GLY A 147 -17.36 -6.22 -2.40
C GLY A 147 -16.84 -7.36 -1.51
N ASP A 148 -16.94 -7.27 -0.18
CA ASP A 148 -16.66 -8.35 0.80
C ASP A 148 -15.46 -9.25 0.44
N VAL A 149 -14.27 -8.63 0.32
CA VAL A 149 -13.04 -9.34 0.02
C VAL A 149 -12.59 -10.15 1.24
N SER A 150 -12.46 -11.46 1.09
CA SER A 150 -11.95 -12.35 2.13
C SER A 150 -10.47 -12.06 2.45
N PRO A 151 -9.99 -12.38 3.67
CA PRO A 151 -8.57 -12.33 4.00
C PRO A 151 -7.65 -12.99 2.97
N GLN A 152 -8.03 -14.17 2.50
CA GLN A 152 -7.27 -14.94 1.52
C GLN A 152 -7.14 -14.18 0.20
N GLN A 153 -8.23 -13.60 -0.31
CA GLN A 153 -8.20 -12.81 -1.53
C GLN A 153 -7.34 -11.56 -1.38
N ALA A 154 -7.48 -10.83 -0.28
CA ALA A 154 -6.68 -9.62 -0.05
C ALA A 154 -5.18 -9.92 -0.01
N ILE A 155 -4.79 -11.01 0.66
CA ILE A 155 -3.40 -11.46 0.74
C ILE A 155 -2.92 -12.01 -0.62
N ALA A 156 -3.75 -12.75 -1.34
CA ALA A 156 -3.39 -13.34 -2.62
C ALA A 156 -3.17 -12.28 -3.71
N VAL A 157 -4.05 -11.28 -3.80
CA VAL A 157 -3.85 -10.10 -4.64
C VAL A 157 -2.56 -9.38 -4.24
N HIS A 158 -2.33 -9.21 -2.94
CA HIS A 158 -1.08 -8.66 -2.41
C HIS A 158 0.12 -9.59 -2.61
N HIS A 159 0.03 -10.86 -3.01
CA HIS A 159 1.25 -11.64 -3.32
C HIS A 159 1.34 -12.04 -4.80
N GLY A 160 0.37 -11.63 -5.61
CA GLY A 160 0.26 -12.05 -7.01
C GLY A 160 0.02 -13.55 -7.14
N LEU A 161 -0.75 -14.14 -6.22
CA LEU A 161 -1.02 -15.57 -6.13
C LEU A 161 -2.52 -15.85 -6.16
N ALA A 162 -2.90 -17.13 -6.19
CA ALA A 162 -4.28 -17.53 -6.05
C ALA A 162 -4.72 -17.51 -4.57
N PRO A 163 -5.99 -17.19 -4.24
CA PRO A 163 -6.50 -17.21 -2.87
C PRO A 163 -6.27 -18.54 -2.13
N GLU A 164 -6.36 -19.67 -2.83
CA GLU A 164 -6.13 -21.01 -2.30
C GLU A 164 -4.67 -21.27 -1.88
N ASP A 165 -3.71 -20.48 -2.34
CA ASP A 165 -2.30 -20.56 -1.93
C ASP A 165 -2.04 -19.90 -0.56
N VAL A 166 -3.04 -19.18 -0.02
CA VAL A 166 -2.94 -18.45 1.24
C VAL A 166 -3.63 -19.20 2.37
N VAL A 167 -2.86 -19.49 3.43
CA VAL A 167 -3.38 -20.07 4.67
C VAL A 167 -3.45 -18.98 5.75
N ILE A 168 -4.66 -18.68 6.23
CA ILE A 168 -4.85 -17.77 7.36
C ILE A 168 -4.56 -18.50 8.67
N ILE A 169 -3.74 -17.90 9.51
CA ILE A 169 -3.44 -18.39 10.86
C ILE A 169 -4.28 -17.56 11.82
N SER A 170 -5.35 -18.16 12.34
CA SER A 170 -6.13 -17.54 13.41
C SER A 170 -5.25 -17.40 14.65
N ALA A 171 -5.15 -16.18 15.20
CA ALA A 171 -4.59 -16.02 16.54
C ALA A 171 -5.46 -16.82 17.53
N PRO A 172 -4.88 -17.47 18.55
CA PRO A 172 -5.68 -18.05 19.62
C PRO A 172 -6.55 -16.94 20.24
N ALA A 173 -7.83 -17.29 20.43
CA ALA A 173 -8.84 -16.41 21.02
C ALA A 173 -8.51 -16.05 22.48
#